data_AF-A0A8S9ZUZ2-F1
#
_entry.id   AF-A0A8S9ZUZ2-F1
#
_cell.length_a   1.000
_cell.length_b   1.000
_cell.length_c   1.000
_cell.angle_alpha   90.00
_cell.angle_beta   90.00
_cell.angle_gamma   90.00
#
_symmetry.space_group_name_H-M   'P 1'
#
loop_
_entity.id
_entity.type
_entity.pdbx_description
1 polymer ?
#
loop_
_entity_poly.entity_id
_entity_poly.type
_entity_poly.pdbx_seq_one_letter_code
_entity_poly.pdbx_strand_id
1 'polypeptide(L)'
;MSCPPPMSPATGFVQKCHGLCSIYTLKVEPGRKAFRYDVDIQRLPMPKRNGSGMDEGKSFVRGADDGQRALNRNLCFELMTIVFTNTNRFGMPSGHELVYDCRAVLFTSMPINEFDIQGGYQFVLENDQVHSYI
;
A
#
# COMPACT_ATOMS: atom_id res chain seq x y z
N MET A 1 -8.07 47.45 -47.79
CA MET A 1 -7.72 46.07 -47.38
C MET A 1 -9.03 45.33 -47.10
N SER A 2 -9.35 44.30 -47.88
CA SER A 2 -10.59 43.53 -47.72
C SER A 2 -10.36 42.33 -46.82
N CYS A 3 -11.22 42.14 -45.81
CA CYS A 3 -11.21 40.96 -44.96
C CYS A 3 -11.50 39.69 -45.80
N PRO A 4 -10.82 38.57 -45.53
CA PRO A 4 -11.10 37.31 -46.20
C PRO A 4 -12.52 36.83 -45.86
N PRO A 5 -13.20 36.13 -46.80
CA PRO A 5 -14.56 35.65 -46.58
C PRO A 5 -14.61 34.63 -45.42
N PRO A 6 -15.75 34.54 -44.71
CA PRO A 6 -15.88 33.64 -43.57
C PRO A 6 -15.81 32.17 -44.03
N MET A 7 -14.89 31.41 -43.45
CA MET A 7 -14.81 29.96 -43.69
C MET A 7 -16.00 29.26 -43.04
N SER A 8 -16.60 28.33 -43.77
CA SER A 8 -17.68 27.47 -43.27
C SER A 8 -17.21 26.62 -42.07
N PRO A 9 -18.05 26.38 -41.06
CA PRO A 9 -17.68 25.58 -39.89
C PRO A 9 -17.25 24.16 -40.30
N ALA A 10 -16.24 23.60 -39.62
CA ALA A 10 -15.79 22.24 -39.88
C ALA A 10 -16.91 21.22 -39.57
N THR A 11 -17.30 20.42 -40.57
CA THR A 11 -18.45 19.51 -40.49
C THR A 11 -18.09 18.08 -40.08
N GLY A 12 -16.82 17.78 -39.81
CA GLY A 12 -16.40 16.45 -39.39
C GLY A 12 -14.90 16.31 -39.13
N PHE A 13 -14.52 15.20 -38.49
CA PHE A 13 -13.11 14.83 -38.30
C PHE A 13 -12.50 14.41 -39.64
N VAL A 14 -11.55 15.19 -40.14
CA VAL A 14 -11.00 15.10 -41.51
C VAL A 14 -10.09 13.89 -41.71
N GLN A 15 -9.51 13.33 -40.64
CA GLN A 15 -8.59 12.21 -40.76
C GLN A 15 -8.62 11.33 -39.50
N LYS A 16 -8.88 10.04 -39.69
CA LYS A 16 -8.63 9.01 -38.68
C LYS A 16 -7.22 8.48 -38.93
N CYS A 17 -6.34 8.67 -37.95
CA CYS A 17 -4.97 8.15 -38.00
C CYS A 17 -4.80 7.03 -36.97
N HIS A 18 -4.08 5.98 -37.34
CA HIS A 18 -3.61 4.99 -36.39
C HIS A 18 -2.39 5.54 -35.66
N GLY A 19 -2.42 5.48 -34.33
CA GLY A 19 -1.31 5.89 -33.47
C GLY A 19 -0.99 4.79 -32.47
N LEU A 20 0.29 4.70 -32.09
CA LEU A 20 0.70 3.92 -30.92
C LEU A 20 0.60 4.82 -29.69
N CYS A 21 0.16 4.26 -28.57
CA CYS A 21 0.10 4.94 -27.29
C CYS A 21 0.76 4.08 -26.22
N SER A 22 1.25 4.70 -25.15
CA SER A 22 1.82 4.05 -23.98
C SER A 22 0.75 3.42 -23.06
N ILE A 23 -0.32 2.90 -23.66
CA ILE A 23 -1.40 2.20 -22.99
C ILE A 23 -1.20 0.71 -23.21
N TYR A 24 -1.17 -0.04 -22.12
CA TYR A 24 -0.96 -1.47 -22.13
C TYR A 24 -2.24 -2.18 -21.68
N THR A 25 -2.66 -3.19 -22.45
CA THR A 25 -3.79 -4.04 -22.07
C THR A 25 -3.30 -5.13 -21.13
N LEU A 26 -3.71 -5.04 -19.86
CA LEU A 26 -3.45 -6.09 -18.88
C LEU A 26 -4.61 -7.10 -18.90
N LYS A 27 -4.30 -8.37 -19.17
CA LYS A 27 -5.29 -9.44 -19.11
C LYS A 27 -5.37 -10.00 -17.69
N VAL A 28 -6.50 -9.80 -17.02
CA VAL A 28 -6.79 -10.42 -15.73
C VAL A 28 -7.60 -11.69 -15.98
N GLU A 29 -7.12 -12.83 -15.49
CA GLU A 29 -7.83 -14.10 -15.66
C GLU A 29 -9.16 -14.10 -14.88
N PRO A 30 -10.28 -14.51 -15.52
CA PRO A 30 -11.56 -14.64 -14.84
C PRO A 30 -11.48 -15.64 -13.67
N GLY A 31 -12.17 -15.34 -12.56
CA GLY A 31 -12.24 -16.23 -11.40
C GLY A 31 -11.08 -16.11 -10.42
N ARG A 32 -10.04 -15.33 -10.72
CA ARG A 32 -9.02 -14.95 -9.73
C ARG A 32 -9.64 -14.05 -8.66
N LYS A 33 -9.32 -14.35 -7.40
CA LYS A 33 -9.76 -13.57 -6.23
C LYS A 33 -8.54 -12.92 -5.59
N ALA A 34 -8.74 -11.72 -5.07
CA ALA A 34 -7.80 -11.06 -4.17
C ALA A 34 -8.47 -10.91 -2.81
N PHE A 35 -7.71 -11.12 -1.75
CA PHE A 35 -8.16 -10.97 -0.37
C PHE A 35 -7.65 -9.64 0.14
N ARG A 36 -8.56 -8.81 0.66
CA ARG A 36 -8.24 -7.48 1.18
C ARG A 36 -8.26 -7.51 2.70
N TYR A 37 -7.25 -6.91 3.31
CA TYR A 37 -7.10 -6.76 4.75
C TYR A 37 -6.91 -5.29 5.08
N ASP A 38 -7.62 -4.82 6.10
CA ASP A 38 -7.36 -3.52 6.69
C ASP A 38 -6.24 -3.68 7.73
N VAL A 39 -5.18 -2.90 7.57
CA VAL A 39 -3.97 -2.94 8.37
C VAL A 39 -3.86 -1.67 9.19
N ASP A 40 -3.59 -1.82 10.48
CA ASP A 40 -3.21 -0.72 11.35
C ASP A 40 -1.86 -1.02 11.99
N ILE A 41 -0.88 -0.18 11.67
CA ILE A 41 0.46 -0.26 12.23
C ILE A 41 0.57 0.83 13.28
N GLN A 42 0.77 0.42 14.52
CA GLN A 42 0.82 1.32 15.67
C GLN A 42 2.17 1.21 16.36
N ARG A 43 2.64 2.33 16.90
CA ARG A 43 3.74 2.29 17.86
C ARG A 43 3.24 1.59 19.12
N LEU A 44 4.05 0.71 19.71
CA LEU A 44 3.73 0.13 21.01
C LEU A 44 3.55 1.22 22.07
N PRO A 45 2.65 1.02 23.05
CA PRO A 45 2.53 1.93 24.17
C PRO A 45 3.86 2.07 24.89
N MET A 46 4.30 3.30 25.13
CA MET A 46 5.55 3.57 25.84
C MET A 46 5.30 4.48 27.05
N PRO A 47 6.08 4.34 28.14
CA PRO A 47 6.01 5.27 29.26
C PRO A 47 6.30 6.69 28.77
N LYS A 48 5.47 7.67 29.17
CA LYS A 48 5.76 9.07 28.89
C LYS A 48 7.06 9.44 29.59
N ARG A 49 7.96 10.14 28.89
CA ARG A 49 9.26 10.63 29.44
C ARG A 49 9.11 11.43 30.75
N ASN A 50 7.92 11.96 30.99
CA ASN A 50 7.60 12.86 32.09
C ASN A 50 6.98 12.12 33.29
N GLY A 51 6.88 10.78 33.25
CA GLY A 51 6.31 9.95 34.33
C GLY A 51 4.78 10.02 34.47
N SER A 52 4.09 10.83 33.68
CA SER A 52 2.65 11.12 33.81
C SER A 52 1.72 10.12 33.11
N GLY A 53 2.10 8.85 33.04
CA GLY A 53 1.30 7.75 32.47
C GLY A 53 1.88 7.13 31.19
N MET A 54 1.09 6.29 30.52
CA MET A 54 1.44 5.65 29.24
C MET A 54 1.02 6.53 28.05
N ASP A 55 1.84 6.55 27.01
CA ASP A 55 1.45 6.98 25.66
C ASP A 55 0.79 5.78 24.98
N GLU A 56 -0.44 5.91 24.49
CA GLU A 56 -1.24 4.78 23.97
C GLU A 56 -0.76 4.28 22.60
N GLY A 57 0.31 4.86 22.06
CA GLY A 57 0.82 4.52 20.74
C GLY A 57 0.01 5.23 19.66
N LYS A 58 0.69 5.94 18.77
CA LYS A 58 0.04 6.58 17.61
C LYS A 58 0.12 5.65 16.41
N SER A 59 -0.98 5.56 15.67
CA SER A 59 -1.00 4.87 14.37
C SER A 59 -0.05 5.58 13.41
N PHE A 60 0.82 4.82 12.75
CA PHE A 60 1.66 5.33 11.66
C PHE A 60 0.86 5.54 10.38
N VAL A 61 -0.31 4.90 10.30
CA VAL A 61 -1.19 4.87 9.14
C VAL A 61 -2.16 6.06 9.11
N ARG A 62 -2.52 6.61 10.27
CA ARG A 62 -3.57 7.63 10.42
C ARG A 62 -3.01 8.93 11.03
N GLY A 63 -3.41 10.08 10.47
CA GLY A 63 -3.35 11.37 11.19
C GLY A 63 -2.04 12.18 11.16
N ALA A 64 -1.15 12.00 10.18
CA ALA A 64 0.10 12.78 10.08
C ALA A 64 0.09 13.83 8.93
N ASP A 65 0.97 14.85 8.97
CA ASP A 65 1.23 15.79 7.86
C ASP A 65 2.00 15.13 6.70
N ASP A 66 1.96 15.69 5.49
CA ASP A 66 2.45 15.02 4.27
C ASP A 66 3.91 14.57 4.30
N GLY A 67 4.81 15.33 4.95
CA GLY A 67 6.21 14.92 5.12
C GLY A 67 6.36 13.72 6.07
N GLN A 68 5.64 13.75 7.19
CA GLN A 68 5.60 12.66 8.17
C GLN A 68 4.95 11.39 7.58
N ARG A 69 3.96 11.56 6.68
CA ARG A 69 3.33 10.46 5.96
C ARG A 69 4.30 9.73 5.04
N ALA A 70 5.19 10.43 4.36
CA ALA A 70 6.18 9.80 3.48
C ALA A 70 7.15 8.91 4.28
N LEU A 71 7.65 9.42 5.42
CA LEU A 71 8.49 8.65 6.34
C LEU A 71 7.75 7.44 6.91
N ASN A 72 6.50 7.64 7.34
CA ASN A 72 5.69 6.56 7.89
C ASN A 72 5.42 5.47 6.85
N ARG A 73 5.25 5.79 5.55
CA ARG A 73 5.06 4.78 4.50
C ARG A 73 6.28 3.87 4.36
N ASN A 74 7.48 4.42 4.38
CA ASN A 74 8.71 3.64 4.32
C ASN A 74 8.82 2.71 5.53
N LEU A 75 8.56 3.24 6.73
CA LEU A 75 8.54 2.44 7.97
C LEU A 75 7.49 1.32 7.90
N CYS A 76 6.28 1.63 7.43
CA CYS A 76 5.21 0.65 7.29
C CYS A 76 5.57 -0.46 6.30
N PHE A 77 6.23 -0.12 5.17
CA PHE A 77 6.70 -1.08 4.19
C PHE A 77 7.75 -2.04 4.77
N GLU A 78 8.75 -1.50 5.47
CA GLU A 78 9.79 -2.28 6.14
C GLU A 78 9.20 -3.22 7.19
N LEU A 79 8.34 -2.70 8.07
CA LEU A 79 7.66 -3.49 9.10
C LEU A 79 6.85 -4.63 8.47
N MET A 80 6.08 -4.36 7.41
CA MET A 80 5.31 -5.40 6.72
C MET A 80 6.21 -6.47 6.10
N THR A 81 7.35 -6.08 5.54
CA THR A 81 8.33 -7.01 4.96
C THR A 81 8.93 -7.92 6.02
N ILE A 82 9.27 -7.36 7.19
CA ILE A 82 9.78 -8.12 8.34
C ILE A 82 8.72 -9.09 8.85
N VAL A 83 7.48 -8.63 9.08
CA VAL A 83 6.38 -9.51 9.53
C VAL A 83 6.16 -10.64 8.51
N PHE A 84 6.10 -10.32 7.21
CA PHE A 84 5.92 -11.32 6.16
C PHE A 84 7.02 -12.38 6.17
N THR A 85 8.27 -11.98 6.40
CA THR A 85 9.40 -12.92 6.46
C THR A 85 9.36 -13.78 7.72
N ASN A 86 9.16 -13.16 8.88
CA ASN A 86 9.20 -13.82 10.19
C ASN A 86 8.00 -14.75 10.42
N THR A 87 6.86 -14.48 9.79
CA THR A 87 5.65 -15.31 9.89
C THR A 87 5.60 -16.42 8.85
N ASN A 88 6.71 -16.72 8.18
CA ASN A 88 6.74 -17.65 7.05
C ASN A 88 5.61 -17.33 6.05
N ARG A 89 5.52 -16.05 5.65
CA ARG A 89 4.56 -15.54 4.66
C ARG A 89 3.11 -15.67 5.10
N PHE A 90 2.85 -15.54 6.41
CA PHE A 90 1.53 -15.76 7.01
C PHE A 90 0.94 -17.16 6.67
N GLY A 91 1.80 -18.17 6.60
CA GLY A 91 1.42 -19.53 6.23
C GLY A 91 1.12 -19.73 4.74
N MET A 92 1.37 -18.74 3.88
CA MET A 92 1.19 -18.90 2.43
C MET A 92 2.33 -19.70 1.80
N PRO A 93 2.03 -20.62 0.85
CA PRO A 93 3.04 -21.32 0.05
C PRO A 93 3.98 -20.37 -0.71
N SER A 94 5.11 -20.90 -1.16
CA SER A 94 6.05 -20.14 -1.98
C SER A 94 5.43 -19.74 -3.34
N GLY A 95 5.81 -18.55 -3.84
CA GLY A 95 5.28 -18.00 -5.11
C GLY A 95 4.04 -17.12 -4.96
N HIS A 96 3.49 -16.99 -3.75
CA HIS A 96 2.39 -16.06 -3.48
C HIS A 96 2.91 -14.68 -3.07
N GLU A 97 2.31 -13.65 -3.68
CA GLU A 97 2.67 -12.26 -3.46
C GLU A 97 1.72 -11.55 -2.50
N LEU A 98 2.31 -10.60 -1.80
CA LEU A 98 1.69 -9.64 -0.91
C LEU A 98 1.82 -8.25 -1.54
N VAL A 99 0.71 -7.52 -1.64
CA VAL A 99 0.70 -6.14 -2.13
C VAL A 99 0.16 -5.25 -1.03
N TYR A 100 1.04 -4.46 -0.43
CA TYR A 100 0.69 -3.51 0.61
C TYR A 100 0.75 -2.08 0.07
N ASP A 101 -0.25 -1.26 0.36
CA ASP A 101 -0.33 0.13 -0.09
C ASP A 101 0.56 1.11 0.70
N CYS A 102 1.41 0.59 1.59
CA CYS A 102 2.24 1.33 2.55
C CYS A 102 1.43 2.22 3.49
N ARG A 103 0.13 1.97 3.61
CA ARG A 103 -0.81 2.74 4.42
C ARG A 103 -1.70 1.77 5.20
N ALA A 104 -2.91 1.51 4.73
CA ALA A 104 -3.95 0.87 5.51
C ALA A 104 -4.46 -0.43 4.89
N VAL A 105 -3.99 -0.79 3.69
CA VAL A 105 -4.61 -1.86 2.91
C VAL A 105 -3.56 -2.82 2.40
N LEU A 106 -3.77 -4.08 2.72
CA LEU A 106 -3.00 -5.21 2.24
C LEU A 106 -3.86 -6.10 1.35
N PHE A 107 -3.28 -6.55 0.24
CA PHE A 107 -3.86 -7.55 -0.64
C PHE A 107 -2.99 -8.80 -0.73
N THR A 108 -3.63 -9.96 -0.78
CA THR A 108 -2.97 -11.24 -1.03
C THR A 108 -3.70 -12.04 -2.11
N SER A 109 -2.97 -12.93 -2.78
CA SER A 109 -3.51 -13.84 -3.78
C SER A 109 -4.22 -15.07 -3.19
N MET A 110 -3.99 -15.34 -1.91
CA MET A 110 -4.63 -16.41 -1.13
C MET A 110 -4.93 -15.94 0.28
N PRO A 111 -5.94 -16.52 0.96
CA PRO A 111 -6.25 -16.10 2.31
C PRO A 111 -5.07 -16.41 3.24
N ILE A 112 -4.77 -15.47 4.13
CA ILE A 112 -3.84 -15.68 5.23
C ILE A 112 -4.35 -16.86 6.09
N ASN A 113 -3.47 -17.80 6.42
CA ASN A 113 -3.85 -18.98 7.20
C ASN A 113 -3.62 -18.71 8.69
N GLU A 114 -4.70 -18.35 9.37
CA GLU A 114 -4.71 -17.78 10.73
C GLU A 114 -4.38 -18.80 11.84
N PHE A 115 -4.47 -20.10 11.54
CA PHE A 115 -4.29 -21.19 12.52
C PHE A 115 -2.83 -21.62 12.73
N ASP A 116 -1.92 -21.29 11.80
CA ASP A 116 -0.48 -21.58 11.93
C ASP A 116 0.31 -20.44 12.58
N ILE A 117 -0.38 -19.36 12.98
CA ILE A 117 0.23 -18.17 13.56
C ILE A 117 0.14 -18.27 15.09
N GLN A 118 1.22 -18.72 15.74
CA GLN A 118 1.31 -18.69 17.21
C GLN A 118 1.20 -17.23 17.70
N GLY A 119 0.10 -16.86 18.38
CA GLY A 119 -0.11 -15.53 18.97
C GLY A 119 -1.32 -14.74 18.45
N GLY A 120 -2.05 -15.22 17.43
CA GLY A 120 -3.25 -14.55 16.90
C GLY A 120 -2.94 -13.39 15.92
N TYR A 121 -3.88 -12.45 15.77
CA TYR A 121 -3.80 -11.35 14.76
C TYR A 121 -2.89 -10.17 15.16
N GLN A 122 -2.22 -10.24 16.30
CA GLN A 122 -1.39 -9.14 16.80
C GLN A 122 0.09 -9.53 16.75
N PHE A 123 0.85 -8.79 15.96
CA PHE A 123 2.30 -8.96 15.85
C PHE A 123 3.00 -7.82 16.58
N VAL A 124 3.90 -8.18 17.48
CA VAL A 124 4.80 -7.25 18.15
C VAL A 124 6.18 -7.47 17.58
N LEU A 125 6.72 -6.46 16.89
CA LEU A 125 8.11 -6.44 16.48
C LEU A 125 8.93 -5.66 17.52
N GLU A 126 10.02 -6.26 17.96
CA GLU A 126 10.99 -5.60 18.83
C GLU A 126 11.96 -4.73 17.99
N ASN A 127 12.47 -3.65 18.59
CA ASN A 127 13.25 -2.63 17.88
C ASN A 127 14.57 -3.18 17.29
N ASP A 128 15.11 -4.24 17.87
CA ASP A 128 16.31 -4.95 17.40
C ASP A 128 16.07 -5.75 16.11
N GLN A 129 14.81 -6.03 15.78
CA GLN A 129 14.41 -6.73 14.55
C GLN A 129 14.22 -5.79 13.36
N VAL A 130 14.16 -4.47 13.60
CA VAL A 130 14.09 -3.44 12.57
C VAL A 130 15.49 -2.89 12.37
N HIS A 131 16.11 -3.16 11.21
CA HIS A 131 17.42 -2.58 10.88
C HIS A 131 17.34 -1.05 11.08
N SER A 132 18.13 -0.56 12.03
CA SER A 132 18.10 0.81 12.52
C SER A 132 18.37 1.79 11.37
N TYR A 133 17.34 2.48 10.91
CA TYR A 133 17.46 3.70 10.11
C TYR A 133 16.75 4.84 10.84
N ILE A 134 17.52 5.51 11.71
CA ILE A 134 17.38 6.93 12.02
C ILE A 134 18.71 7.57 11.63
#